data_AF-A0A525J4W5-F1
#
_entry.id   AF-A0A525J4W5-F1
#
_cell.length_a   1.000
_cell.length_b   1.000
_cell.length_c   1.000
_cell.angle_alpha   90.00
_cell.angle_beta   90.00
_cell.angle_gamma   90.00
#
_symmetry.space_group_name_H-M   'P 1'
#
loop_
_entity.id
_entity.type
_entity.pdbx_description
1 polymer ?
#
loop_
_entity_poly.entity_id
_entity_poly.type
_entity_poly.pdbx_seq_one_letter_code
_entity_poly.pdbx_strand_id
1 'polypeptide(L)' 'MSMDELKRQAAGRALEFVRDGMKLGLGTGSTAKHFVELLGARVRAGLEV' A
#
# COMPACT_ATOMS: atom_id res chain seq x y z
N MET A 1 -4.41 5.32 -19.65
CA MET A 1 -4.35 4.90 -18.23
C MET A 1 -5.72 4.37 -17.85
N SER A 2 -5.80 3.13 -17.37
CA SER A 2 -7.03 2.54 -16.86
C SER A 2 -7.31 3.02 -15.43
N MET A 3 -8.56 2.91 -14.99
CA MET A 3 -8.92 3.24 -13.61
C MET A 3 -8.17 2.36 -12.60
N ASP A 4 -7.90 1.10 -12.93
CA ASP A 4 -7.15 0.20 -12.06
C ASP A 4 -5.68 0.62 -11.92
N GLU A 5 -5.05 1.05 -13.02
CA GLU A 5 -3.70 1.60 -13.01
C GLU A 5 -3.61 2.85 -12.13
N LEU A 6 -4.60 3.75 -12.22
CA LEU A 6 -4.67 4.94 -11.37
C LEU A 6 -4.81 4.57 -9.89
N LYS A 7 -5.63 3.57 -9.56
CA LYS A 7 -5.75 3.07 -8.18
C LYS A 7 -4.44 2.50 -7.66
N ARG A 8 -3.74 1.71 -8.47
CA ARG A 8 -2.44 1.13 -8.11
C ARG A 8 -1.37 2.19 -7.92
N GLN A 9 -1.35 3.24 -8.75
CA GLN A 9 -0.43 4.38 -8.58
C GLN A 9 -0.72 5.16 -7.29
N ALA A 10 -1.99 5.45 -7.00
CA ALA A 10 -2.39 6.12 -5.76
C ALA A 10 -1.96 5.31 -4.52
N ALA A 11 -2.18 3.99 -4.54
CA ALA A 11 -1.72 3.08 -3.50
C ALA A 11 -0.20 3.08 -3.34
N GLY A 12 0.55 3.05 -4.45
CA GLY A 12 2.02 3.15 -4.44
C GLY A 12 2.52 4.47 -3.82
N ARG A 13 1.89 5.59 -4.17
CA ARG A 13 2.24 6.90 -3.60
C ARG A 13 1.97 6.97 -2.10
N ALA A 14 0.88 6.36 -1.63
CA ALA A 14 0.54 6.29 -0.21
C ALA A 14 1.58 5.50 0.60
N LEU A 15 2.19 4.47 0.01
CA LEU A 15 3.24 3.68 0.68
C LEU A 15 4.51 4.46 0.99
N GLU A 16 4.80 5.54 0.27
CA GLU A 16 5.95 6.41 0.59
C GLU A 16 5.82 7.10 1.95
N PHE A 17 4.61 7.19 2.50
CA PHE A 17 4.36 7.77 3.83
C PHE A 17 4.45 6.74 4.96
N VAL A 18 4.49 5.46 4.64
CA VAL A 18 4.64 4.38 5.63
C VAL A 18 6.09 4.32 6.10
N ARG A 19 6.27 4.30 7.42
CA ARG A 19 7.56 4.17 8.08
C ARG A 19 7.55 2.91 8.95
N ASP A 20 8.75 2.40 9.20
CA ASP A 20 8.96 1.25 10.06
C ASP A 20 8.41 1.49 11.48
N GLY A 21 7.79 0.46 12.06
CA GLY A 21 7.14 0.48 13.37
C GLY A 21 5.79 1.19 13.44
N MET A 22 5.23 1.66 12.32
CA MET A 22 3.91 2.31 12.31
C MET A 22 2.77 1.31 12.48
N LYS A 23 1.83 1.58 13.40
CA LYS A 23 0.52 0.91 13.39
C LYS A 23 -0.36 1.49 12.30
N LEU A 24 -0.70 0.69 11.29
CA LEU A 24 -1.47 1.14 10.12
C LEU A 24 -2.96 0.79 10.24
N GLY A 25 -3.82 1.74 9.91
CA GLY A 25 -5.24 1.47 9.63
C GLY A 25 -5.40 0.98 8.19
N LEU A 26 -6.09 -0.15 8.00
CA LEU A 26 -6.35 -0.72 6.67
C LEU A 26 -7.78 -0.40 6.23
N GLY A 27 -7.90 0.38 5.16
CA GLY A 27 -9.18 0.64 4.51
C GLY A 27 -9.67 -0.56 3.70
N THR A 28 -10.87 -0.43 3.13
CA THR A 28 -11.48 -1.44 2.24
C THR A 28 -11.70 -0.89 0.82
N GLY A 29 -11.87 -1.79 -0.14
CA GLY A 29 -12.13 -1.45 -1.55
C GLY A 29 -10.93 -1.68 -2.49
N SER A 30 -11.18 -1.54 -3.79
CA SER A 30 -10.22 -1.93 -4.84
C SER A 30 -8.88 -1.17 -4.79
N THR A 31 -8.86 0.08 -4.31
CA THR A 31 -7.60 0.83 -4.12
C THR A 31 -6.82 0.34 -2.89
N ALA A 32 -7.52 0.06 -1.79
CA ALA A 32 -6.90 -0.47 -0.57
C ALA A 32 -6.31 -1.87 -0.80
N LYS A 33 -6.93 -2.69 -1.65
CA LYS A 33 -6.37 -3.97 -2.11
C LYS A 33 -4.96 -3.78 -2.71
N HIS A 34 -4.81 -2.86 -3.67
CA HIS A 34 -3.50 -2.55 -4.27
C HIS A 34 -2.48 -2.09 -3.21
N PHE A 35 -2.91 -1.29 -2.23
CA PHE A 35 -2.05 -0.85 -1.13
C PHE A 35 -1.55 -2.03 -0.29
N VAL A 36 -2.42 -2.95 0.11
CA VAL A 36 -2.05 -4.13 0.91
C VAL A 36 -1.11 -5.06 0.13
N GLU A 37 -1.35 -5.27 -1.16
CA GLU A 37 -0.47 -6.10 -2.01
C GLU A 37 0.95 -5.52 -2.08
N LEU A 38 1.06 -4.21 -2.31
CA LEU A 38 2.35 -3.51 -2.36
C LEU A 38 3.02 -3.42 -0.98
N LEU A 39 2.23 -3.18 0.08
CA LEU A 39 2.72 -3.18 1.47
C LEU A 39 3.33 -4.53 1.82
N GLY A 40 2.65 -5.63 1.48
CA GLY A 40 3.13 -6.98 1.74
C GLY A 40 4.48 -7.28 1.07
N ALA A 41 4.78 -6.67 -0.08
CA ALA A 41 6.10 -6.79 -0.69
C ALA A 41 7.20 -6.08 0.14
N ARG A 42 6.90 -4.92 0.74
CA ARG A 42 7.83 -4.23 1.64
C ARG A 42 7.99 -4.95 2.97
N VAL A 43 6.92 -5.50 3.53
CA VAL A 43 6.98 -6.32 4.75
C VAL A 43 7.86 -7.56 4.54
N ARG A 44 7.71 -8.26 3.41
CA ARG A 44 8.62 -9.36 3.03
C ARG A 44 10.08 -8.91 2.86
N ALA A 45 10.31 -7.64 2.56
CA ALA A 45 11.64 -7.04 2.46
C ALA A 45 12.16 -6.46 3.79
N GLY A 46 11.45 -6.66 4.91
CA GLY A 46 11.89 -6.29 6.26
C GLY A 46 11.27 -5.01 6.82
N LEU A 47 10.20 -4.49 6.24
CA LEU A 47 9.40 -3.42 6.86
C LEU A 47 8.50 -3.99 7.97
N GLU A 48 8.59 -3.46 9.18
CA GLU A 48 7.74 -3.83 10.31
C GLU A 48 6.58 -2.81 10.46
N VAL A 49 5.32 -3.26 10.48
CA VAL A 49 4.09 -2.44 10.63
C VAL A 49 2.96 -3.19 11.33
#